data_AF-A0A624UD70-F1
#
_entry.id   AF-A0A624UD70-F1
#
_cell.length_a   1.000
_cell.length_b   1.000
_cell.length_c   1.000
_cell.angle_alpha   90.00
_cell.angle_beta   90.00
_cell.angle_gamma   90.00
#
_symmetry.space_group_name_H-M   'P 1'
#
loop_
_entity.id
_entity.type
_entity.pdbx_description
1 polymer ?
#
loop_
_entity_poly.entity_id
_entity_poly.type
_entity_poly.pdbx_seq_one_letter_code
_entity_poly.pdbx_strand_id
1 'polypeptide(L)'
;GRALLLAGLMISAGVMAAPVPPACGFDSTTKECSTKYGSGASDSGVRSTAYGANANAWGSDSVAIGTNSSTGGHSSIAIGSESSVNNHGVAIGFKAKAMADRSIATGDNSNASGYNSVALGANAVAKKDNEVNIGIWSDDKSKQTGLRTLSGLSDGVNPDEAVNMKQFDSAITAVNNYTDTGINKVLSSGSATARDAFAIGNDATVTGYMSTAIGVKANASTASTATGDNASASGMNSTATGMSANATGNGSVATGVGVHATGNGSIATGANAYATGDGSIATGNMSIATGINSVALGANAVARKDNEVNIGIWKTFPGGYSPTPTGTRTLSGLSDGINPDEAVNKGQLDT
;
A
#
# COMPACT_ATOMS: atom_id res chain seq x y z
N GLY A 1 -67.83 49.51 63.73
CA GLY A 1 -67.74 48.76 65.00
C GLY A 1 -67.23 47.37 64.72
N ARG A 2 -66.41 46.86 65.66
CA ARG A 2 -65.78 45.53 65.74
C ARG A 2 -64.40 45.38 65.08
N ALA A 3 -63.42 45.58 65.97
CA ALA A 3 -62.07 45.09 65.93
C ALA A 3 -62.02 43.55 65.80
N LEU A 4 -60.97 43.05 65.15
CA LEU A 4 -60.50 41.68 65.35
C LEU A 4 -59.02 41.73 65.76
N LEU A 5 -58.78 41.09 66.89
CA LEU A 5 -57.58 41.08 67.70
C LEU A 5 -56.34 40.55 66.96
N LEU A 6 -55.24 41.28 67.12
CA LEU A 6 -53.87 40.85 66.87
C LEU A 6 -53.37 40.11 68.12
N ALA A 7 -53.25 38.78 68.07
CA ALA A 7 -52.65 37.99 69.13
C ALA A 7 -51.16 37.78 68.83
N GLY A 8 -50.31 38.40 69.64
CA GLY A 8 -48.85 38.26 69.58
C GLY A 8 -48.39 36.88 70.05
N LEU A 9 -47.48 36.29 69.29
CA LEU A 9 -46.64 35.19 69.74
C LEU A 9 -45.20 35.73 69.85
N MET A 10 -44.78 35.98 71.08
CA MET A 10 -43.38 36.24 71.41
C MET A 10 -42.58 34.96 71.18
N ILE A 11 -41.72 34.94 70.18
CA ILE A 11 -40.62 33.97 70.08
C ILE A 11 -39.34 34.70 70.46
N SER A 12 -38.72 34.18 71.52
CA SER A 12 -37.40 34.50 72.05
C SER A 12 -36.38 34.87 70.97
N ALA A 13 -35.80 36.06 71.08
CA ALA A 13 -34.63 36.46 70.30
C ALA A 13 -33.42 35.65 70.78
N GLY A 14 -33.24 34.46 70.19
CA GLY A 14 -31.95 33.79 70.17
C GLY A 14 -30.97 34.68 69.41
N VAL A 15 -29.90 35.08 70.07
CA VAL A 15 -28.79 35.81 69.47
C VAL A 15 -28.16 34.91 68.41
N MET A 16 -28.65 34.98 67.17
CA MET A 16 -27.94 34.41 66.03
C MET A 16 -26.74 35.31 65.81
N ALA A 17 -25.57 34.83 66.25
CA ALA A 17 -24.30 35.37 65.83
C ALA A 17 -24.34 35.54 64.31
N ALA A 18 -24.09 36.76 63.82
CA ALA A 18 -23.90 36.99 62.41
C ALA A 18 -22.85 35.98 61.90
N PRO A 19 -23.01 35.40 60.70
CA PRO A 19 -21.95 34.61 60.11
C PRO A 19 -20.72 35.51 60.02
N VAL A 20 -19.69 35.17 60.79
CA VAL A 20 -18.39 35.81 60.68
C VAL A 20 -18.01 35.72 59.21
N PRO A 21 -17.70 36.83 58.50
CA PRO A 21 -17.22 36.73 57.12
C PRO A 21 -16.03 35.76 57.12
N PRO A 22 -15.85 34.93 56.07
CA PRO A 22 -14.71 34.02 56.01
C PRO A 22 -13.45 34.85 56.25
N ALA A 23 -12.84 34.64 57.42
CA ALA A 23 -11.65 35.34 57.80
C ALA A 23 -10.59 34.96 56.77
N CYS A 24 -10.20 35.91 55.92
CA CYS A 24 -8.97 35.75 55.18
C CYS A 24 -7.87 35.49 56.21
N GLY A 25 -7.14 34.38 56.04
CA GLY A 25 -5.91 34.16 56.77
C GLY A 25 -4.96 35.27 56.38
N PHE A 26 -4.78 36.25 57.26
CA PHE A 26 -3.87 37.36 57.02
C PHE A 26 -2.45 36.85 57.31
N ASP A 27 -1.62 36.69 56.29
CA ASP A 27 -0.18 36.47 56.50
C ASP A 27 0.42 37.81 56.99
N SER A 28 0.84 37.85 58.25
CA SER A 28 1.41 39.02 58.92
C SER A 28 2.73 39.52 58.29
N THR A 29 3.36 38.71 57.44
CA THR A 29 4.64 38.99 56.78
C THR A 29 4.47 39.50 55.35
N THR A 30 3.50 38.98 54.59
CA THR A 30 3.29 39.34 53.18
C THR A 30 2.09 40.26 52.93
N LYS A 31 1.18 40.42 53.91
CA LYS A 31 -0.11 41.15 53.78
C LYS A 31 -1.05 40.58 52.71
N GLU A 32 -0.89 39.31 52.39
CA GLU A 32 -1.72 38.63 51.39
C GLU A 32 -2.73 37.69 52.04
N CYS A 33 -3.88 37.53 51.39
CA CYS A 33 -5.02 36.78 51.92
C CYS A 33 -4.99 35.33 51.44
N SER A 34 -4.98 34.37 52.36
CA SER A 34 -5.36 32.98 52.11
C SER A 34 -6.80 32.72 52.57
N THR A 35 -7.43 31.66 52.06
CA THR A 35 -8.80 31.27 52.44
C THR A 35 -8.85 29.80 52.80
N LYS A 36 -9.33 29.49 54.01
CA LYS A 36 -9.57 28.12 54.47
C LYS A 36 -11.02 27.91 54.90
N TYR A 37 -11.57 26.75 54.55
CA TYR A 37 -12.89 26.34 55.00
C TYR A 37 -12.99 24.81 55.07
N GLY A 38 -13.37 24.28 56.24
CA GLY A 38 -13.49 22.84 56.47
C GLY A 38 -12.67 22.37 57.67
N SER A 39 -13.14 21.31 58.34
CA SER A 39 -12.42 20.72 59.48
C SER A 39 -11.06 20.17 59.02
N GLY A 40 -9.96 20.61 59.66
CA GLY A 40 -8.61 20.17 59.32
C GLY A 40 -8.03 20.75 58.03
N ALA A 41 -8.71 21.69 57.36
CA ALA A 41 -8.18 22.37 56.18
C ALA A 41 -6.96 23.23 56.54
N SER A 42 -5.94 23.22 55.67
CA SER A 42 -4.68 23.97 55.83
C SER A 42 -4.34 24.73 54.56
N ASP A 43 -4.03 26.02 54.72
CA ASP A 43 -3.72 26.98 53.66
C ASP A 43 -2.33 27.62 53.89
N SER A 44 -1.31 26.78 54.11
CA SER A 44 0.05 27.22 54.47
C SER A 44 0.77 28.04 53.38
N GLY A 45 0.28 28.01 52.14
CA GLY A 45 0.81 28.82 51.05
C GLY A 45 0.28 30.25 51.06
N VAL A 46 1.08 31.21 50.63
CA VAL A 46 0.64 32.60 50.46
C VAL A 46 -0.34 32.69 49.29
N ARG A 47 -1.43 33.47 49.42
CA ARG A 47 -2.52 33.56 48.41
C ARG A 47 -3.15 32.21 48.06
N SER A 48 -3.20 31.28 49.01
CA SER A 48 -3.74 29.93 48.79
C SER A 48 -5.21 29.79 49.20
N THR A 49 -5.90 28.82 48.61
CA THR A 49 -7.30 28.49 48.90
C THR A 49 -7.44 27.01 49.23
N ALA A 50 -7.88 26.69 50.45
CA ALA A 50 -8.19 25.33 50.89
C ALA A 50 -9.68 25.21 51.28
N TYR A 51 -10.46 24.43 50.54
CA TYR A 51 -11.89 24.26 50.77
C TYR A 51 -12.28 22.77 50.82
N GLY A 52 -12.63 22.27 51.99
CA GLY A 52 -12.98 20.86 52.23
C GLY A 52 -12.33 20.32 53.50
N ALA A 53 -12.88 19.23 54.06
CA ALA A 53 -12.26 18.61 55.22
C ALA A 53 -10.88 18.07 54.87
N ASN A 54 -9.85 18.44 55.63
CA ASN A 54 -8.43 18.14 55.36
C ASN A 54 -7.92 18.55 53.97
N ALA A 55 -8.53 19.56 53.32
CA ALA A 55 -7.97 20.14 52.11
C ALA A 55 -6.68 20.89 52.44
N ASN A 56 -5.61 20.66 51.67
CA ASN A 56 -4.27 21.17 51.94
C ASN A 56 -3.74 21.98 50.76
N ALA A 57 -3.64 23.30 50.93
CA ALA A 57 -3.04 24.20 49.96
C ALA A 57 -1.66 24.68 50.44
N TRP A 58 -0.60 23.91 50.18
CA TRP A 58 0.74 24.17 50.73
C TRP A 58 1.57 25.15 49.90
N GLY A 59 1.41 25.13 48.57
CA GLY A 59 2.14 26.04 47.70
C GLY A 59 1.54 27.44 47.66
N SER A 60 2.38 28.44 47.38
CA SER A 60 1.90 29.80 47.10
C SER A 60 1.02 29.79 45.84
N ASP A 61 -0.03 30.62 45.80
CA ASP A 61 -1.00 30.70 44.71
C ASP A 61 -1.73 29.36 44.40
N SER A 62 -1.84 28.47 45.38
CA SER A 62 -2.43 27.15 45.16
C SER A 62 -3.90 27.04 45.58
N VAL A 63 -4.64 26.18 44.91
CA VAL A 63 -6.09 25.96 45.13
C VAL A 63 -6.34 24.48 45.36
N ALA A 64 -6.79 24.11 46.56
CA ALA A 64 -7.21 22.77 46.94
C ALA A 64 -8.69 22.77 47.33
N ILE A 65 -9.54 22.13 46.53
CA ILE A 65 -10.99 22.06 46.74
C ILE A 65 -11.44 20.60 46.74
N GLY A 66 -11.98 20.13 47.87
CA GLY A 66 -12.47 18.77 48.07
C GLY A 66 -11.85 18.13 49.31
N THR A 67 -12.56 17.16 49.89
CA THR A 67 -12.08 16.41 51.06
C THR A 67 -10.74 15.72 50.73
N ASN A 68 -9.73 15.90 51.58
CA ASN A 68 -8.37 15.37 51.38
C ASN A 68 -7.70 15.79 50.06
N SER A 69 -8.15 16.87 49.41
CA SER A 69 -7.42 17.43 48.25
C SER A 69 -6.09 18.05 48.70
N SER A 70 -5.05 17.98 47.88
CA SER A 70 -3.72 18.48 48.25
C SER A 70 -2.94 19.10 47.08
N THR A 71 -2.44 20.30 47.27
CA THR A 71 -1.49 20.96 46.36
C THR A 71 -0.14 21.14 47.07
N GLY A 72 0.85 20.34 46.67
CA GLY A 72 2.18 20.34 47.26
C GLY A 72 3.09 21.49 46.81
N GLY A 73 2.78 22.12 45.67
CA GLY A 73 3.67 23.05 44.99
C GLY A 73 2.96 24.31 44.53
N HIS A 74 3.75 25.23 44.01
CA HIS A 74 3.31 26.59 43.74
C HIS A 74 2.38 26.61 42.52
N SER A 75 1.45 27.57 42.50
CA SER A 75 0.54 27.83 41.37
C SER A 75 -0.20 26.57 40.90
N SER A 76 -0.58 25.70 41.83
CA SER A 76 -1.16 24.37 41.57
C SER A 76 -2.65 24.35 41.87
N ILE A 77 -3.43 23.57 41.12
CA ILE A 77 -4.89 23.49 41.27
C ILE A 77 -5.32 22.03 41.43
N ALA A 78 -5.84 21.66 42.60
CA ALA A 78 -6.44 20.36 42.90
C ALA A 78 -7.93 20.55 43.20
N ILE A 79 -8.81 20.00 42.36
CA ILE A 79 -10.27 20.09 42.51
C ILE A 79 -10.86 18.68 42.43
N GLY A 80 -11.48 18.23 43.52
CA GLY A 80 -12.05 16.90 43.69
C GLY A 80 -11.55 16.24 44.97
N SER A 81 -12.37 15.38 45.57
CA SER A 81 -11.94 14.63 46.76
C SER A 81 -10.73 13.75 46.44
N GLU A 82 -9.73 13.74 47.31
CA GLU A 82 -8.45 13.04 47.13
C GLU A 82 -7.65 13.44 45.87
N SER A 83 -7.97 14.57 45.23
CA SER A 83 -7.17 15.10 44.13
C SER A 83 -5.81 15.60 44.66
N SER A 84 -4.75 15.40 43.89
CA SER A 84 -3.40 15.76 44.33
C SER A 84 -2.54 16.32 43.20
N VAL A 85 -1.84 17.42 43.49
CA VAL A 85 -0.88 18.04 42.59
C VAL A 85 0.46 18.19 43.28
N ASN A 86 1.55 17.87 42.58
CA ASN A 86 2.91 18.09 43.07
C ASN A 86 3.37 19.53 42.85
N ASN A 87 3.52 20.02 41.61
CA ASN A 87 4.00 21.39 41.34
C ASN A 87 3.53 21.92 39.96
N HIS A 88 3.20 23.22 39.87
CA HIS A 88 2.68 23.90 38.67
C HIS A 88 1.62 23.11 37.87
N GLY A 89 0.88 22.23 38.53
CA GLY A 89 0.01 21.25 37.86
C GLY A 89 -1.46 21.51 38.10
N VAL A 90 -2.30 20.78 37.37
CA VAL A 90 -3.75 20.85 37.49
C VAL A 90 -4.32 19.44 37.62
N ALA A 91 -5.02 19.16 38.70
CA ALA A 91 -5.75 17.91 38.91
C ALA A 91 -7.24 18.21 39.14
N ILE A 92 -8.11 17.72 38.25
CA ILE A 92 -9.56 17.94 38.32
C ILE A 92 -10.27 16.60 38.23
N GLY A 93 -10.94 16.17 39.31
CA GLY A 93 -11.67 14.90 39.43
C GLY A 93 -11.41 14.21 40.76
N PHE A 94 -12.31 13.29 41.16
CA PHE A 94 -12.06 12.43 42.32
C PHE A 94 -10.80 11.60 42.07
N LYS A 95 -9.84 11.63 43.01
CA LYS A 95 -8.54 10.94 42.90
C LYS A 95 -7.69 11.32 41.67
N ALA A 96 -7.94 12.45 41.03
CA ALA A 96 -7.09 12.93 39.94
C ALA A 96 -5.70 13.33 40.47
N LYS A 97 -4.63 12.96 39.77
CA LYS A 97 -3.24 13.13 40.24
C LYS A 97 -2.36 13.76 39.16
N ALA A 98 -1.85 14.96 39.40
CA ALA A 98 -0.80 15.59 38.60
C ALA A 98 0.52 15.55 39.39
N MET A 99 1.31 14.49 39.19
CA MET A 99 2.45 14.14 40.06
C MET A 99 3.80 14.69 39.58
N ALA A 100 3.87 15.15 38.34
CA ALA A 100 5.06 15.79 37.76
C ALA A 100 4.86 17.31 37.62
N ASP A 101 5.96 18.03 37.43
CA ASP A 101 5.90 19.48 37.22
C ASP A 101 5.20 19.80 35.90
N ARG A 102 4.30 20.81 35.93
CA ARG A 102 3.47 21.24 34.78
C ARG A 102 2.53 20.18 34.21
N SER A 103 2.23 19.11 34.96
CA SER A 103 1.33 18.07 34.46
C SER A 103 -0.15 18.41 34.71
N ILE A 104 -1.02 17.91 33.83
CA ILE A 104 -2.47 18.14 33.88
C ILE A 104 -3.17 16.78 33.92
N ALA A 105 -4.00 16.54 34.93
CA ALA A 105 -4.81 15.34 35.09
C ALA A 105 -6.28 15.73 35.24
N THR A 106 -7.09 15.46 34.23
CA THR A 106 -8.51 15.82 34.21
C THR A 106 -9.36 14.58 34.01
N GLY A 107 -10.17 14.23 35.01
CA GLY A 107 -11.04 13.07 35.04
C GLY A 107 -10.85 12.24 36.32
N ASP A 108 -11.89 11.51 36.70
CA ASP A 108 -11.87 10.58 37.83
C ASP A 108 -10.68 9.61 37.74
N ASN A 109 -9.88 9.50 38.80
CA ASN A 109 -8.73 8.61 38.89
C ASN A 109 -7.71 8.76 37.73
N SER A 110 -7.63 9.95 37.11
CA SER A 110 -6.62 10.28 36.11
C SER A 110 -5.25 10.49 36.76
N ASN A 111 -4.15 10.18 36.05
CA ASN A 111 -2.80 10.29 36.58
C ASN A 111 -1.80 10.81 35.53
N ALA A 112 -1.31 12.04 35.70
CA ALA A 112 -0.29 12.64 34.86
C ALA A 112 1.05 12.69 35.62
N SER A 113 1.94 11.76 35.29
CA SER A 113 3.21 11.49 35.97
C SER A 113 4.46 11.81 35.14
N GLY A 114 4.31 12.14 33.86
CA GLY A 114 5.38 12.70 33.03
C GLY A 114 5.46 14.22 33.15
N TYR A 115 6.66 14.80 33.02
CA TYR A 115 6.86 16.25 32.99
C TYR A 115 6.09 16.88 31.82
N ASN A 116 5.36 17.97 32.06
CA ASN A 116 4.57 18.66 31.03
C ASN A 116 3.59 17.72 30.27
N SER A 117 3.03 16.73 30.95
CA SER A 117 2.11 15.75 30.36
C SER A 117 0.64 16.05 30.68
N VAL A 118 -0.27 15.53 29.86
CA VAL A 118 -1.73 15.70 30.02
C VAL A 118 -2.42 14.33 30.00
N ALA A 119 -3.02 13.94 31.13
CA ALA A 119 -3.92 12.80 31.21
C ALA A 119 -5.38 13.30 31.13
N LEU A 120 -6.07 12.98 30.04
CA LEU A 120 -7.39 13.53 29.73
C LEU A 120 -8.46 12.43 29.66
N GLY A 121 -9.38 12.46 30.63
CA GLY A 121 -10.47 11.53 30.82
C GLY A 121 -10.32 10.65 32.06
N ALA A 122 -11.43 10.07 32.52
CA ALA A 122 -11.42 9.17 33.68
C ALA A 122 -10.47 7.98 33.48
N ASN A 123 -9.64 7.65 34.46
CA ASN A 123 -8.62 6.61 34.36
C ASN A 123 -7.58 6.82 33.25
N ALA A 124 -7.44 8.03 32.70
CA ALA A 124 -6.33 8.33 31.79
C ALA A 124 -5.00 8.39 32.53
N VAL A 125 -3.93 7.94 31.88
CA VAL A 125 -2.57 7.95 32.46
C VAL A 125 -1.57 8.44 31.45
N ALA A 126 -0.92 9.55 31.75
CA ALA A 126 0.20 10.08 30.97
C ALA A 126 1.49 9.83 31.76
N LYS A 127 2.38 8.99 31.22
CA LYS A 127 3.62 8.58 31.90
C LYS A 127 4.85 9.23 31.29
N LYS A 128 4.78 9.63 30.02
CA LYS A 128 5.90 10.21 29.30
C LYS A 128 5.87 11.72 29.38
N ASP A 129 7.04 12.33 29.30
CA ASP A 129 7.16 13.77 29.20
C ASP A 129 6.56 14.27 27.89
N ASN A 130 5.88 15.42 27.91
CA ASN A 130 5.24 16.04 26.76
C ASN A 130 4.17 15.16 26.05
N GLU A 131 3.55 14.22 26.76
CA GLU A 131 2.51 13.34 26.24
C GLU A 131 1.10 13.89 26.54
N VAL A 132 0.18 13.79 25.57
CA VAL A 132 -1.26 13.85 25.83
C VAL A 132 -1.84 12.45 25.71
N ASN A 133 -2.34 11.88 26.79
CA ASN A 133 -2.91 10.53 26.83
C ASN A 133 -4.41 10.56 27.13
N ILE A 134 -5.20 9.96 26.24
CA ILE A 134 -6.66 9.81 26.36
C ILE A 134 -7.10 8.35 26.55
N GLY A 135 -6.16 7.43 26.82
CA GLY A 135 -6.44 6.01 27.03
C GLY A 135 -7.18 5.73 28.33
N ILE A 136 -7.76 4.54 28.46
CA ILE A 136 -8.36 4.06 29.71
C ILE A 136 -7.40 3.04 30.30
N TRP A 137 -6.98 3.24 31.55
CA TRP A 137 -6.04 2.36 32.24
C TRP A 137 -6.70 1.62 33.40
N SER A 138 -6.06 0.53 33.81
CA SER A 138 -6.40 -0.19 35.05
C SER A 138 -6.24 0.72 36.28
N ASP A 139 -6.91 0.36 37.37
CA ASP A 139 -6.89 1.15 38.61
C ASP A 139 -5.48 1.23 39.22
N ASP A 140 -4.68 0.17 39.09
CA ASP A 140 -3.27 0.13 39.49
C ASP A 140 -2.33 0.88 38.54
N LYS A 141 -2.88 1.43 37.44
CA LYS A 141 -2.16 2.18 36.40
C LYS A 141 -1.05 1.36 35.73
N SER A 142 -1.06 0.03 35.84
CA SER A 142 -0.04 -0.84 35.26
C SER A 142 -0.25 -1.08 33.77
N LYS A 143 -1.51 -1.09 33.30
CA LYS A 143 -1.86 -1.46 31.93
C LYS A 143 -2.99 -0.59 31.36
N GLN A 144 -2.88 -0.26 30.07
CA GLN A 144 -3.99 0.34 29.34
C GLN A 144 -5.04 -0.75 29.01
N THR A 145 -6.28 -0.55 29.45
CA THR A 145 -7.40 -1.48 29.33
C THR A 145 -8.39 -1.10 28.23
N GLY A 146 -8.35 0.15 27.76
CA GLY A 146 -9.25 0.63 26.71
C GLY A 146 -8.76 1.88 25.98
N LEU A 147 -9.52 2.27 24.97
CA LEU A 147 -9.30 3.44 24.13
C LEU A 147 -10.51 4.36 24.18
N ARG A 148 -10.28 5.62 23.81
CA ARG A 148 -11.34 6.58 23.50
C ARG A 148 -11.31 6.90 22.02
N THR A 149 -12.48 7.08 21.43
CA THR A 149 -12.58 7.67 20.10
C THR A 149 -12.25 9.16 20.21
N LEU A 150 -11.42 9.65 19.29
CA LEU A 150 -11.18 11.07 19.10
C LEU A 150 -11.92 11.49 17.83
N SER A 151 -12.98 12.27 17.99
CA SER A 151 -13.86 12.72 16.90
C SER A 151 -13.90 14.24 16.80
N GLY A 152 -14.42 14.75 15.68
CA GLY A 152 -14.49 16.20 15.42
C GLY A 152 -13.21 16.81 14.84
N LEU A 153 -12.29 15.99 14.33
CA LEU A 153 -11.11 16.47 13.62
C LEU A 153 -11.49 16.97 12.22
N SER A 154 -11.07 18.19 11.89
CA SER A 154 -10.97 18.65 10.50
C SER A 154 -9.88 17.89 9.75
N ASP A 155 -9.81 18.06 8.43
CA ASP A 155 -8.69 17.53 7.64
C ASP A 155 -7.39 18.21 8.09
N GLY A 156 -6.35 17.41 8.36
CA GLY A 156 -5.00 17.91 8.63
C GLY A 156 -4.37 18.50 7.37
N VAL A 157 -3.78 19.67 7.48
CA VAL A 157 -3.13 20.43 6.39
C VAL A 157 -1.61 20.44 6.56
N ASN A 158 -1.12 20.58 7.80
CA ASN A 158 0.31 20.62 8.09
C ASN A 158 0.85 19.23 8.48
N PRO A 159 2.18 18.99 8.37
CA PRO A 159 2.79 17.70 8.66
C PRO A 159 2.59 17.18 10.09
N ASP A 160 2.37 18.08 11.03
CA ASP A 160 2.24 17.77 12.46
C ASP A 160 0.78 17.69 12.94
N GLU A 161 -0.18 17.74 12.00
CA GLU A 161 -1.60 17.63 12.30
C GLU A 161 -2.09 16.17 12.25
N ALA A 162 -3.11 15.87 13.05
CA ALA A 162 -3.71 14.55 13.06
C ALA A 162 -4.50 14.30 11.76
N VAL A 163 -4.31 13.12 11.18
CA VAL A 163 -5.01 12.67 9.98
C VAL A 163 -6.34 12.02 10.37
N ASN A 164 -7.44 12.43 9.73
CA ASN A 164 -8.76 11.82 9.96
C ASN A 164 -9.04 10.65 8.98
N MET A 165 -10.13 9.92 9.22
CA MET A 165 -10.48 8.73 8.40
C MET A 165 -10.76 9.07 6.93
N LYS A 166 -11.35 10.23 6.64
CA LYS A 166 -11.61 10.68 5.27
C LYS A 166 -10.30 10.84 4.48
N GLN A 167 -9.27 11.42 5.08
CA GLN A 167 -7.95 11.56 4.46
C GLN A 167 -7.29 10.21 4.25
N PHE A 168 -7.41 9.29 5.21
CA PHE A 168 -6.91 7.93 5.08
C PHE A 168 -7.58 7.16 3.94
N ASP A 169 -8.92 7.17 3.88
CA ASP A 169 -9.69 6.53 2.80
C ASP A 169 -9.35 7.12 1.42
N SER A 170 -9.11 8.43 1.36
CA SER A 170 -8.68 9.11 0.13
C SER A 170 -7.29 8.63 -0.32
N ALA A 171 -6.37 8.43 0.61
CA ALA A 171 -5.04 7.89 0.32
C ALA A 171 -5.11 6.44 -0.19
N ILE A 172 -5.92 5.59 0.45
CA ILE A 172 -6.14 4.20 0.01
C ILE A 172 -6.76 4.18 -1.39
N THR A 173 -7.76 5.03 -1.64
CA THR A 173 -8.38 5.16 -2.96
C THR A 173 -7.37 5.55 -4.03
N ALA A 174 -6.47 6.51 -3.73
CA ALA A 174 -5.43 6.93 -4.66
C ALA A 174 -4.46 5.79 -5.00
N VAL A 175 -4.07 4.98 -4.00
CA VAL A 175 -3.21 3.80 -4.20
C VAL A 175 -3.90 2.76 -5.08
N ASN A 176 -5.17 2.42 -4.80
CA ASN A 176 -5.92 1.44 -5.59
C ASN A 176 -6.06 1.90 -7.05
N ASN A 177 -6.38 3.17 -7.29
CA ASN A 177 -6.48 3.70 -8.64
C ASN A 177 -5.15 3.59 -9.41
N TYR A 178 -4.03 3.84 -8.74
CA TYR A 178 -2.71 3.67 -9.34
C TYR A 178 -2.43 2.21 -9.69
N THR A 179 -2.70 1.27 -8.78
CA THR A 179 -2.48 -0.16 -9.02
C THR A 179 -3.38 -0.69 -10.14
N ASP A 180 -4.66 -0.33 -10.14
CA ASP A 180 -5.62 -0.78 -11.14
C ASP A 180 -5.26 -0.24 -12.52
N THR A 181 -4.81 1.02 -12.61
CA THR A 181 -4.32 1.60 -13.87
C THR A 181 -3.09 0.85 -14.38
N GLY A 182 -2.13 0.54 -13.50
CA GLY A 182 -0.93 -0.22 -13.85
C GLY A 182 -1.26 -1.63 -14.36
N ILE A 183 -2.15 -2.32 -13.66
CA ILE A 183 -2.63 -3.66 -14.03
C ILE A 183 -3.36 -3.61 -15.39
N ASN A 184 -4.28 -2.67 -15.58
CA ASN A 184 -5.03 -2.53 -16.83
C ASN A 184 -4.14 -2.16 -18.03
N LYS A 185 -3.05 -1.41 -17.82
CA LYS A 185 -2.05 -1.15 -18.87
C LYS A 185 -1.36 -2.43 -19.33
N VAL A 186 -1.11 -3.36 -18.42
CA VAL A 186 -0.55 -4.68 -18.75
C VAL A 186 -1.63 -5.60 -19.35
N LEU A 187 -2.88 -5.50 -18.89
CA LEU A 187 -3.94 -6.47 -19.21
C LEU A 187 -4.87 -6.12 -20.37
N SER A 188 -4.87 -4.91 -20.93
CA SER A 188 -5.92 -4.44 -21.86
C SER A 188 -5.92 -5.05 -23.29
N SER A 189 -6.03 -6.38 -23.38
CA SER A 189 -7.31 -7.11 -23.59
C SER A 189 -7.10 -8.49 -24.22
N GLY A 190 -6.16 -9.27 -23.67
CA GLY A 190 -6.01 -10.66 -24.07
C GLY A 190 -7.17 -11.49 -23.53
N SER A 191 -7.89 -12.19 -24.40
CA SER A 191 -8.96 -13.13 -24.06
C SER A 191 -8.42 -14.56 -24.14
N ALA A 192 -8.25 -15.20 -22.99
CA ALA A 192 -7.98 -16.63 -22.89
C ALA A 192 -9.27 -17.35 -22.49
N THR A 193 -9.85 -18.14 -23.40
CA THR A 193 -11.11 -18.88 -23.15
C THR A 193 -10.89 -20.35 -22.79
N ALA A 194 -9.66 -20.84 -22.93
CA ALA A 194 -9.30 -22.24 -22.72
C ALA A 194 -8.58 -22.49 -21.38
N ARG A 195 -8.54 -23.76 -20.96
CA ARG A 195 -7.84 -24.20 -19.74
C ARG A 195 -6.33 -24.03 -19.87
N ASP A 196 -5.68 -23.53 -18.82
CA ASP A 196 -4.23 -23.29 -18.76
C ASP A 196 -3.71 -22.35 -19.86
N ALA A 197 -4.57 -21.42 -20.33
CA ALA A 197 -4.25 -20.46 -21.36
C ALA A 197 -3.80 -19.11 -20.79
N PHE A 198 -2.91 -18.41 -21.50
CA PHE A 198 -2.36 -17.11 -21.12
C PHE A 198 -2.38 -16.13 -22.29
N ALA A 199 -3.05 -14.99 -22.12
CA ALA A 199 -3.19 -13.98 -23.17
C ALA A 199 -2.85 -12.58 -22.62
N ILE A 200 -1.95 -11.87 -23.30
CA ILE A 200 -1.61 -10.46 -23.01
C ILE A 200 -1.55 -9.68 -24.33
N GLY A 201 -2.18 -8.50 -24.35
CA GLY A 201 -2.22 -7.60 -25.51
C GLY A 201 -3.63 -7.41 -26.05
N ASN A 202 -3.90 -6.23 -26.63
CA ASN A 202 -5.22 -5.90 -27.13
C ASN A 202 -5.66 -6.88 -28.22
N ASP A 203 -6.83 -7.50 -28.06
CA ASP A 203 -7.38 -8.52 -28.96
C ASP A 203 -6.51 -9.78 -29.11
N ALA A 204 -5.57 -10.03 -28.18
CA ALA A 204 -4.88 -11.32 -28.15
C ALA A 204 -5.90 -12.43 -27.82
N THR A 205 -5.93 -13.51 -28.60
CA THR A 205 -6.90 -14.59 -28.44
C THR A 205 -6.20 -15.92 -28.22
N VAL A 206 -6.59 -16.65 -27.17
CA VAL A 206 -6.18 -18.04 -26.96
C VAL A 206 -7.40 -18.94 -26.92
N THR A 207 -7.49 -19.85 -27.89
CA THR A 207 -8.66 -20.75 -28.06
C THR A 207 -8.37 -22.21 -27.68
N GLY A 208 -7.11 -22.64 -27.63
CA GLY A 208 -6.73 -24.00 -27.24
C GLY A 208 -6.05 -24.09 -25.87
N TYR A 209 -6.00 -25.30 -25.32
CA TYR A 209 -5.45 -25.56 -23.99
C TYR A 209 -3.93 -25.42 -23.96
N MET A 210 -3.37 -25.03 -22.81
CA MET A 210 -1.91 -24.91 -22.57
C MET A 210 -1.19 -23.99 -23.57
N SER A 211 -1.79 -22.85 -23.90
CA SER A 211 -1.31 -21.95 -24.95
C SER A 211 -1.05 -20.54 -24.47
N THR A 212 -0.16 -19.85 -25.18
CA THR A 212 0.29 -18.50 -24.84
C THR A 212 0.17 -17.57 -26.04
N ALA A 213 -0.54 -16.45 -25.90
CA ALA A 213 -0.59 -15.37 -26.87
C ALA A 213 -0.11 -14.05 -26.23
N ILE A 214 0.94 -13.44 -26.78
CA ILE A 214 1.53 -12.20 -26.27
C ILE A 214 1.70 -11.22 -27.44
N GLY A 215 0.95 -10.12 -27.44
CA GLY A 215 0.97 -9.11 -28.49
C GLY A 215 -0.43 -8.74 -28.96
N VAL A 216 -0.57 -7.54 -29.53
CA VAL A 216 -1.85 -7.09 -30.09
C VAL A 216 -2.28 -8.06 -31.19
N LYS A 217 -3.52 -8.57 -31.14
CA LYS A 217 -4.07 -9.58 -32.07
C LYS A 217 -3.27 -10.88 -32.18
N ALA A 218 -2.42 -11.20 -31.20
CA ALA A 218 -1.74 -12.49 -31.18
C ALA A 218 -2.76 -13.62 -31.01
N ASN A 219 -2.69 -14.67 -31.84
CA ASN A 219 -3.61 -15.80 -31.83
C ASN A 219 -2.86 -17.10 -31.55
N ALA A 220 -3.25 -17.82 -30.49
CA ALA A 220 -2.73 -19.15 -30.18
C ALA A 220 -3.88 -20.18 -30.09
N SER A 221 -3.69 -21.32 -30.73
CA SER A 221 -4.59 -22.48 -30.72
C SER A 221 -4.20 -23.47 -29.62
N THR A 222 -4.01 -24.76 -29.91
CA THR A 222 -3.73 -25.83 -28.92
C THR A 222 -2.23 -26.06 -28.70
N ALA A 223 -1.80 -26.01 -27.45
CA ALA A 223 -0.41 -26.22 -27.03
C ALA A 223 0.60 -25.34 -27.82
N SER A 224 0.19 -24.13 -28.16
CA SER A 224 0.88 -23.27 -29.13
C SER A 224 1.30 -21.94 -28.49
N THR A 225 2.33 -21.31 -29.05
CA THR A 225 2.85 -20.03 -28.55
C THR A 225 2.89 -19.02 -29.69
N ALA A 226 2.13 -17.93 -29.55
CA ALA A 226 2.16 -16.77 -30.44
C ALA A 226 2.71 -15.55 -29.69
N THR A 227 3.81 -14.97 -30.16
CA THR A 227 4.42 -13.78 -29.56
C THR A 227 4.74 -12.75 -30.64
N GLY A 228 4.07 -11.61 -30.63
CA GLY A 228 4.21 -10.53 -31.60
C GLY A 228 2.86 -9.95 -32.02
N ASP A 229 2.87 -8.71 -32.50
CA ASP A 229 1.69 -8.08 -33.10
C ASP A 229 1.20 -8.90 -34.30
N ASN A 230 -0.07 -9.31 -34.27
CA ASN A 230 -0.71 -10.14 -35.29
C ASN A 230 -0.01 -11.50 -35.55
N ALA A 231 0.75 -12.02 -34.57
CA ALA A 231 1.34 -13.36 -34.67
C ALA A 231 0.24 -14.44 -34.56
N SER A 232 0.26 -15.47 -35.40
CA SER A 232 -0.72 -16.55 -35.42
C SER A 232 -0.05 -17.92 -35.33
N ALA A 233 -0.18 -18.58 -34.18
CA ALA A 233 0.22 -19.96 -33.95
C ALA A 233 -1.04 -20.85 -33.90
N SER A 234 -1.57 -21.21 -35.07
CA SER A 234 -2.85 -21.93 -35.18
C SER A 234 -2.69 -23.45 -35.33
N GLY A 235 -1.50 -23.93 -35.67
CA GLY A 235 -1.17 -25.36 -35.67
C GLY A 235 -1.01 -25.92 -34.25
N MET A 236 -1.32 -27.20 -34.04
CA MET A 236 -1.07 -27.85 -32.75
C MET A 236 0.43 -27.88 -32.47
N ASN A 237 0.88 -27.58 -31.24
CA ASN A 237 2.31 -27.51 -30.89
C ASN A 237 3.12 -26.50 -31.73
N SER A 238 2.46 -25.52 -32.36
CA SER A 238 3.15 -24.53 -33.20
C SER A 238 3.72 -23.37 -32.39
N THR A 239 4.75 -22.71 -32.93
CA THR A 239 5.37 -21.52 -32.34
C THR A 239 5.49 -20.42 -33.40
N ALA A 240 4.84 -19.28 -33.18
CA ALA A 240 4.95 -18.09 -34.01
C ALA A 240 5.54 -16.93 -33.20
N THR A 241 6.76 -16.49 -33.53
CA THR A 241 7.45 -15.39 -32.85
C THR A 241 7.86 -14.31 -33.84
N GLY A 242 7.30 -13.12 -33.71
CA GLY A 242 7.53 -11.97 -34.57
C GLY A 242 6.23 -11.32 -35.06
N MET A 243 6.30 -10.06 -35.46
CA MET A 243 5.15 -9.35 -36.03
C MET A 243 4.65 -10.08 -37.29
N SER A 244 3.36 -10.44 -37.31
CA SER A 244 2.72 -11.19 -38.40
C SER A 244 3.41 -12.54 -38.73
N ALA A 245 4.04 -13.19 -37.75
CA ALA A 245 4.53 -14.55 -37.90
C ALA A 245 3.34 -15.54 -37.94
N ASN A 246 3.30 -16.43 -38.92
CA ASN A 246 2.23 -17.39 -39.16
C ASN A 246 2.76 -18.83 -39.09
N ALA A 247 2.49 -19.52 -38.00
CA ALA A 247 2.78 -20.94 -37.80
C ALA A 247 1.47 -21.74 -37.81
N THR A 248 1.05 -22.21 -38.99
CA THR A 248 -0.25 -22.88 -39.17
C THR A 248 -0.14 -24.40 -39.32
N GLY A 249 1.06 -24.93 -39.60
CA GLY A 249 1.30 -26.37 -39.62
C GLY A 249 1.43 -26.96 -38.21
N ASN A 250 1.06 -28.22 -38.02
CA ASN A 250 1.24 -28.88 -36.72
C ASN A 250 2.74 -29.04 -36.42
N GLY A 251 3.19 -28.66 -35.23
CA GLY A 251 4.61 -28.64 -34.85
C GLY A 251 5.46 -27.64 -35.62
N SER A 252 4.85 -26.69 -36.33
CA SER A 252 5.58 -25.70 -37.13
C SER A 252 6.18 -24.59 -36.28
N VAL A 253 7.29 -24.01 -36.76
CA VAL A 253 8.00 -22.91 -36.10
C VAL A 253 8.20 -21.77 -37.09
N ALA A 254 7.58 -20.62 -36.82
CA ALA A 254 7.73 -19.38 -37.58
C ALA A 254 8.42 -18.32 -36.70
N THR A 255 9.68 -17.98 -37.01
CA THR A 255 10.45 -16.98 -36.24
C THR A 255 10.95 -15.85 -37.13
N GLY A 256 10.42 -14.64 -36.94
CA GLY A 256 10.74 -13.44 -37.70
C GLY A 256 9.50 -12.65 -38.12
N VAL A 257 9.70 -11.46 -38.68
CA VAL A 257 8.59 -10.62 -39.18
C VAL A 257 8.05 -11.17 -40.50
N GLY A 258 6.72 -11.34 -40.60
CA GLY A 258 6.04 -11.77 -41.84
C GLY A 258 6.36 -13.20 -42.28
N VAL A 259 6.77 -14.07 -41.36
CA VAL A 259 7.18 -15.46 -41.65
C VAL A 259 5.97 -16.38 -41.81
N HIS A 260 6.07 -17.39 -42.67
CA HIS A 260 5.00 -18.37 -42.92
C HIS A 260 5.55 -19.80 -42.84
N ALA A 261 5.31 -20.49 -41.73
CA ALA A 261 5.55 -21.92 -41.55
C ALA A 261 4.21 -22.67 -41.59
N THR A 262 3.79 -23.08 -42.80
CA THR A 262 2.44 -23.64 -43.02
C THR A 262 2.44 -25.14 -43.25
N GLY A 263 3.59 -25.75 -43.54
CA GLY A 263 3.73 -27.21 -43.62
C GLY A 263 3.80 -27.86 -42.24
N ASN A 264 3.37 -29.11 -42.10
CA ASN A 264 3.49 -29.85 -40.84
C ASN A 264 4.95 -30.09 -40.50
N GLY A 265 5.37 -29.78 -39.26
CA GLY A 265 6.76 -29.86 -38.82
C GLY A 265 7.71 -28.87 -39.53
N SER A 266 7.17 -27.91 -40.27
CA SER A 266 8.00 -26.95 -41.03
C SER A 266 8.64 -25.90 -40.12
N ILE A 267 9.81 -25.43 -40.52
CA ILE A 267 10.57 -24.41 -39.79
C ILE A 267 10.88 -23.26 -40.75
N ALA A 268 10.33 -22.09 -40.49
CA ALA A 268 10.66 -20.87 -41.21
C ALA A 268 11.31 -19.86 -40.26
N THR A 269 12.51 -19.40 -40.59
CA THR A 269 13.26 -18.42 -39.79
C THR A 269 13.84 -17.31 -40.67
N GLY A 270 13.74 -16.06 -40.20
CA GLY A 270 14.19 -14.87 -40.93
C GLY A 270 13.05 -14.14 -41.64
N ALA A 271 13.12 -12.81 -41.71
CA ALA A 271 11.99 -11.99 -42.16
C ALA A 271 11.46 -12.41 -43.55
N ASN A 272 10.15 -12.60 -43.66
CA ASN A 272 9.46 -13.06 -44.87
C ASN A 272 9.92 -14.45 -45.40
N ALA A 273 10.40 -15.35 -44.54
CA ALA A 273 10.66 -16.74 -44.92
C ALA A 273 9.34 -17.54 -45.08
N TYR A 274 9.31 -18.49 -46.02
CA TYR A 274 8.17 -19.35 -46.32
C TYR A 274 8.59 -20.82 -46.29
N ALA A 275 8.14 -21.59 -45.31
CA ALA A 275 8.28 -23.04 -45.26
C ALA A 275 6.88 -23.66 -45.37
N THR A 276 6.49 -24.05 -46.59
CA THR A 276 5.13 -24.51 -46.89
C THR A 276 5.06 -26.01 -47.20
N GLY A 277 6.20 -26.65 -47.47
CA GLY A 277 6.28 -28.11 -47.58
C GLY A 277 6.27 -28.79 -46.21
N ASP A 278 5.70 -29.98 -46.10
CA ASP A 278 5.76 -30.77 -44.87
C ASP A 278 7.21 -31.15 -44.55
N GLY A 279 7.64 -30.95 -43.30
CA GLY A 279 9.02 -31.12 -42.85
C GLY A 279 10.03 -30.14 -43.47
N SER A 280 9.58 -29.13 -44.21
CA SER A 280 10.48 -28.20 -44.90
C SER A 280 11.12 -27.18 -43.95
N ILE A 281 12.31 -26.71 -44.32
CA ILE A 281 13.08 -25.73 -43.55
C ILE A 281 13.46 -24.55 -44.47
N ALA A 282 12.97 -23.36 -44.17
CA ALA A 282 13.34 -22.11 -44.83
C ALA A 282 14.09 -21.22 -43.84
N THR A 283 15.41 -21.07 -44.02
CA THR A 283 16.25 -20.27 -43.11
C THR A 283 16.92 -19.13 -43.87
N GLY A 284 16.52 -17.90 -43.58
CA GLY A 284 17.04 -16.69 -44.18
C GLY A 284 15.93 -15.76 -44.67
N ASN A 285 16.23 -14.46 -44.77
CA ASN A 285 15.28 -13.47 -45.29
C ASN A 285 14.80 -13.85 -46.69
N MET A 286 13.47 -13.88 -46.90
CA MET A 286 12.85 -14.27 -48.17
C MET A 286 13.24 -15.68 -48.66
N SER A 287 13.69 -16.59 -47.79
CA SER A 287 13.88 -18.00 -48.17
C SER A 287 12.55 -18.70 -48.37
N ILE A 288 12.47 -19.64 -49.32
CA ILE A 288 11.23 -20.32 -49.71
C ILE A 288 11.50 -21.84 -49.84
N ALA A 289 10.92 -22.65 -48.97
CA ALA A 289 10.97 -24.10 -49.04
C ALA A 289 9.54 -24.66 -49.27
N THR A 290 9.23 -25.03 -50.51
CA THR A 290 7.92 -25.58 -50.88
C THR A 290 7.92 -27.10 -51.11
N GLY A 291 9.10 -27.71 -51.31
CA GLY A 291 9.22 -29.16 -51.43
C GLY A 291 9.05 -29.85 -50.07
N ILE A 292 8.48 -31.06 -50.08
CA ILE A 292 8.39 -31.90 -48.88
C ILE A 292 9.80 -32.28 -48.44
N ASN A 293 10.09 -32.19 -47.14
CA ASN A 293 11.40 -32.50 -46.56
C ASN A 293 12.56 -31.73 -47.24
N SER A 294 12.29 -30.51 -47.73
CA SER A 294 13.26 -29.66 -48.42
C SER A 294 13.86 -28.60 -47.50
N VAL A 295 15.05 -28.10 -47.83
CA VAL A 295 15.77 -27.07 -47.08
C VAL A 295 16.18 -25.93 -48.01
N ALA A 296 15.62 -24.75 -47.83
CA ALA A 296 16.09 -23.51 -48.43
C ALA A 296 17.01 -22.77 -47.46
N LEU A 297 18.32 -22.79 -47.72
CA LEU A 297 19.33 -22.29 -46.80
C LEU A 297 20.00 -21.02 -47.32
N GLY A 298 19.71 -19.89 -46.66
CA GLY A 298 20.23 -18.57 -46.94
C GLY A 298 19.16 -17.61 -47.49
N ALA A 299 19.47 -16.30 -47.45
CA ALA A 299 18.54 -15.27 -47.91
C ALA A 299 18.18 -15.44 -49.40
N ASN A 300 16.89 -15.44 -49.75
CA ASN A 300 16.42 -15.71 -51.11
C ASN A 300 16.78 -17.11 -51.67
N ALA A 301 17.09 -18.09 -50.82
CA ALA A 301 17.18 -19.48 -51.25
C ALA A 301 15.79 -20.03 -51.57
N VAL A 302 15.67 -20.89 -52.58
CA VAL A 302 14.38 -21.48 -52.98
C VAL A 302 14.56 -22.98 -53.24
N ALA A 303 13.96 -23.82 -52.38
CA ALA A 303 13.93 -25.28 -52.52
C ALA A 303 12.50 -25.72 -52.89
N ARG A 304 12.34 -26.38 -54.02
CA ARG A 304 11.01 -26.70 -54.59
C ARG A 304 10.77 -28.18 -54.76
N LYS A 305 11.84 -28.95 -54.87
CA LYS A 305 11.75 -30.39 -55.02
C LYS A 305 11.74 -31.03 -53.65
N ASP A 306 11.06 -32.16 -53.57
CA ASP A 306 11.08 -32.97 -52.37
C ASP A 306 12.51 -33.47 -52.11
N ASN A 307 12.89 -33.51 -50.83
CA ASN A 307 14.23 -33.93 -50.39
C ASN A 307 15.39 -33.10 -50.98
N GLU A 308 15.15 -31.84 -51.34
CA GLU A 308 16.17 -30.93 -51.87
C GLU A 308 16.78 -30.04 -50.78
N VAL A 309 18.10 -29.87 -50.79
CA VAL A 309 18.77 -28.75 -50.11
C VAL A 309 19.21 -27.74 -51.17
N ASN A 310 18.63 -26.53 -51.14
CA ASN A 310 18.96 -25.45 -52.08
C ASN A 310 19.63 -24.28 -51.37
N ILE A 311 20.83 -23.92 -51.82
CA ILE A 311 21.62 -22.76 -51.36
C ILE A 311 21.72 -21.65 -52.42
N GLY A 312 21.01 -21.77 -53.55
CA GLY A 312 21.03 -20.80 -54.64
C GLY A 312 20.44 -19.44 -54.24
N ILE A 313 20.74 -18.40 -55.02
CA ILE A 313 20.13 -17.07 -54.84
C ILE A 313 19.08 -16.91 -55.93
N TRP A 314 17.85 -16.60 -55.53
CA TRP A 314 16.74 -16.40 -56.43
C TRP A 314 16.20 -14.98 -56.28
N LYS A 315 15.56 -14.46 -57.32
CA LYS A 315 14.76 -13.24 -57.17
C LYS A 315 13.37 -13.63 -56.66
N THR A 316 13.03 -13.17 -55.48
CA THR A 316 11.72 -13.39 -54.83
C THR A 316 10.87 -12.13 -54.96
N PHE A 317 9.56 -12.33 -55.08
CA PHE A 317 8.57 -11.25 -55.17
C PHE A 317 7.37 -11.63 -54.29
N PRO A 318 6.52 -10.66 -53.89
CA PRO A 318 5.25 -10.99 -53.24
C PRO A 318 4.45 -11.98 -54.10
N GLY A 319 4.21 -13.19 -53.58
CA GLY A 319 3.47 -14.25 -54.27
C GLY A 319 4.27 -15.15 -55.23
N GLY A 320 5.61 -15.06 -55.30
CA GLY A 320 6.38 -16.00 -56.13
C GLY A 320 7.89 -15.76 -56.20
N TYR A 321 8.53 -16.44 -57.16
CA TYR A 321 9.98 -16.44 -57.36
C TYR A 321 10.32 -16.54 -58.85
N SER A 322 11.55 -16.16 -59.20
CA SER A 322 12.11 -16.38 -60.54
C SER A 322 12.14 -17.88 -60.90
N PRO A 323 11.85 -18.26 -62.17
CA PRO A 323 11.93 -19.65 -62.62
C PRO A 323 13.38 -20.18 -62.64
N THR A 324 14.37 -19.30 -62.70
CA THR A 324 15.80 -19.65 -62.64
C THR A 324 16.52 -18.93 -61.50
N PRO A 325 17.60 -19.51 -60.95
CA PRO A 325 18.45 -18.82 -59.97
C PRO A 325 19.03 -17.55 -60.60
N THR A 326 19.09 -16.48 -59.82
CA THR A 326 19.76 -15.22 -60.19
C THR A 326 21.20 -15.16 -59.73
N GLY A 327 21.62 -16.13 -58.91
CA GLY A 327 23.00 -16.30 -58.47
C GLY A 327 23.20 -17.64 -57.76
N THR A 328 24.45 -17.97 -57.47
CA THR A 328 24.84 -19.14 -56.69
C THR A 328 25.57 -18.70 -55.43
N ARG A 329 25.69 -19.63 -54.48
CA ARG A 329 26.59 -19.49 -53.33
C ARG A 329 27.73 -20.48 -53.48
N THR A 330 28.92 -20.07 -53.06
CA THR A 330 30.02 -21.00 -52.85
C THR A 330 29.72 -21.85 -51.62
N LEU A 331 29.83 -23.17 -51.77
CA LEU A 331 29.86 -24.10 -50.65
C LEU A 331 31.33 -24.45 -50.39
N SER A 332 31.86 -24.01 -49.26
CA SER A 332 33.28 -24.14 -48.89
C SER A 332 33.44 -24.79 -47.52
N GLY A 333 34.63 -25.32 -47.23
CA GLY A 333 34.91 -26.03 -45.97
C GLY A 333 34.56 -27.52 -46.01
N LEU A 334 34.42 -28.11 -47.21
CA LEU A 334 34.23 -29.54 -47.38
C LEU A 334 35.59 -30.26 -47.25
N SER A 335 35.61 -31.33 -46.46
CA SER A 335 36.66 -32.35 -46.53
C SER A 335 36.53 -33.17 -47.83
N ASP A 336 37.52 -34.03 -48.08
CA ASP A 336 37.46 -35.00 -49.17
C ASP A 336 36.31 -35.99 -48.93
N GLY A 337 35.43 -36.15 -49.92
CA GLY A 337 34.39 -37.17 -49.93
C GLY A 337 35.01 -38.56 -50.17
N ILE A 338 34.66 -39.52 -49.32
CA ILE A 338 35.10 -40.92 -49.34
C ILE A 338 33.97 -41.81 -49.89
N ASN A 339 32.72 -41.53 -49.53
CA ASN A 339 31.57 -42.34 -49.91
C ASN A 339 30.88 -41.84 -51.20
N PRO A 340 30.11 -42.70 -51.90
CA PRO A 340 29.44 -42.33 -53.16
C PRO A 340 28.37 -41.21 -53.04
N ASP A 341 27.89 -40.94 -51.84
CA ASP A 341 26.85 -39.96 -51.50
C ASP A 341 27.40 -38.67 -50.89
N GLU A 342 28.72 -38.55 -50.78
CA GLU A 342 29.38 -37.36 -50.28
C GLU A 342 29.70 -36.37 -51.42
N ALA A 343 29.74 -35.09 -51.09
CA ALA A 343 30.09 -34.06 -52.06
C ALA A 343 31.59 -34.09 -52.37
N VAL A 344 31.93 -34.20 -53.65
CA VAL A 344 33.31 -34.10 -54.14
C VAL A 344 33.76 -32.64 -54.09
N ASN A 345 34.88 -32.36 -53.41
CA ASN A 345 35.45 -31.02 -53.41
C ASN A 345 36.34 -30.77 -54.64
N LYS A 346 36.73 -29.51 -54.87
CA LYS A 346 37.55 -29.16 -56.04
C LYS A 346 38.93 -29.82 -56.04
N GLY A 347 39.54 -30.00 -54.86
CA GLY A 347 40.84 -30.69 -54.75
C GLY A 347 40.78 -32.12 -55.27
N GLN A 348 39.73 -32.86 -54.92
CA GLN A 348 39.52 -34.23 -55.40
C GLN A 348 39.18 -34.33 -56.90
N LEU A 349 38.50 -33.31 -57.45
CA LEU A 349 38.17 -33.28 -58.87
C LEU A 349 39.39 -32.94 -59.74
N ASP A 350 40.28 -32.10 -59.23
CA ASP A 350 41.47 -31.64 -59.94
C ASP A 350 42.65 -32.66 -59.88
N THR A 351 42.53 -33.73 -59.08
CA THR A 351 43.51 -34.84 -58.95
C THR A 351 43.14 -36.07 -59.77
#